data_AF-A0A7C2WBB4-F1
#
_entry.id   AF-A0A7C2WBB4-F1
#
_cell.length_a   1.000
_cell.length_b   1.000
_cell.length_c   1.000
_cell.angle_alpha   90.00
_cell.angle_beta   90.00
_cell.angle_gamma   90.00
#
_symmetry.space_group_name_H-M   'P 1'
#
loop_
_entity.id
_entity.type
_entity.pdbx_description
1 polymer ?
#
loop_
_entity_poly.entity_id
_entity_poly.type
_entity_poly.pdbx_seq_one_letter_code
_entity_poly.pdbx_strand_id
1 'polypeptide(L)'
;MTLHSCGELRILIVDACLRFLNDTQAMAAAVRSLSALEVSEAELRANRVPALSIVGENDPLKGTVDNLAEALANHRVVVLKKANHHTTIRRPRLAKEMLSFFNEHRGCVTAQPMDESIPAAAEHAAP
;
A
#
# COMPACT_ATOMS: atom_id res chain seq x y z
N MET A 1 34.86 21.86 11.36
CA MET A 1 34.73 21.17 10.06
C MET A 1 33.50 20.27 10.18
N THR A 2 32.37 20.75 9.69
CA THR A 2 31.01 20.35 10.11
C THR A 2 30.52 19.10 9.36
N LEU A 3 30.19 18.04 10.10
CA LEU A 3 29.56 16.80 9.62
C LEU A 3 28.13 16.98 9.07
N HIS A 4 27.64 18.22 8.90
CA HIS A 4 26.30 18.53 8.38
C HIS A 4 26.17 18.36 6.86
N SER A 5 27.27 18.44 6.11
CA SER A 5 27.23 18.51 4.64
C SER A 5 26.77 17.23 3.93
N CYS A 6 26.86 16.06 4.59
CA CYS A 6 26.58 14.77 3.94
C CYS A 6 25.08 14.41 3.94
N GLY A 7 24.32 14.87 4.95
CA GLY A 7 22.88 14.63 5.06
C GLY A 7 22.05 15.49 4.10
N GLU A 8 22.42 16.77 3.97
CA GLU A 8 21.73 17.74 3.11
C GLU A 8 21.89 17.40 1.63
N LEU A 9 23.09 16.97 1.22
CA LEU A 9 23.35 16.52 -0.14
C LEU A 9 22.50 15.29 -0.50
N ARG A 10 22.33 14.34 0.44
CA ARG A 10 21.47 13.17 0.23
C ARG A 10 20.02 13.59 0.00
N ILE A 11 19.51 14.54 0.79
CA ILE A 11 18.13 15.05 0.64
C ILE A 11 17.96 15.73 -0.71
N LEU A 12 18.92 16.57 -1.13
CA LEU A 12 18.89 17.26 -2.42
C LEU A 12 18.87 16.27 -3.59
N ILE A 13 19.72 15.24 -3.54
CA ILE A 13 19.76 14.19 -4.58
C ILE A 13 18.42 13.44 -4.63
N VAL A 14 17.87 13.05 -3.48
CA VAL A 14 16.58 12.36 -3.43
C VAL A 14 15.45 13.24 -3.96
N ASP A 15 15.37 14.52 -3.57
CA ASP A 15 14.38 15.47 -4.07
C ASP A 15 14.49 15.66 -5.59
N ALA A 16 15.70 15.86 -6.11
CA ALA A 16 15.93 15.98 -7.55
C ALA A 16 15.51 14.72 -8.32
N CYS A 17 15.88 13.53 -7.82
CA CYS A 17 15.47 12.27 -8.43
C CYS A 17 13.94 12.09 -8.39
N LEU A 18 13.29 12.39 -7.26
CA LEU A 18 11.84 12.27 -7.13
C LEU A 18 11.10 13.23 -8.07
N ARG A 19 11.55 14.48 -8.20
CA ARG A 19 10.97 15.46 -9.14
C ARG A 19 11.21 15.10 -10.60
N PHE A 20 12.34 14.47 -10.91
CA PHE A 20 12.64 14.04 -12.27
C PHE A 20 11.76 12.84 -12.69
N LEU A 21 11.51 11.90 -11.78
CA LEU A 21 10.75 10.68 -12.06
C LEU A 21 9.24 10.86 -11.97
N ASN A 22 8.74 11.93 -11.34
CA ASN A 22 7.32 12.11 -11.07
C ASN A 22 6.81 13.46 -11.58
N ASP A 23 5.59 13.47 -12.09
CA ASP A 23 4.83 14.71 -12.27
C ASP A 23 4.46 15.26 -10.88
N THR A 24 5.14 16.33 -10.49
CA THR A 24 4.94 16.98 -9.19
C THR A 24 3.52 17.52 -8.99
N GLN A 25 2.84 17.95 -10.06
CA GLN A 25 1.46 18.43 -9.97
C GLN A 25 0.49 17.27 -9.76
N ALA A 26 0.68 16.17 -10.49
CA ALA A 26 -0.10 14.95 -10.32
C ALA A 26 0.08 14.36 -8.91
N MET A 27 1.32 14.29 -8.42
CA MET A 27 1.62 13.83 -7.06
C MET A 27 0.95 14.74 -6.01
N ALA A 28 1.03 16.06 -6.18
CA ALA A 28 0.37 16.98 -5.26
C ALA A 28 -1.16 16.84 -5.28
N ALA A 29 -1.75 16.57 -6.46
CA ALA A 29 -3.18 16.27 -6.58
C ALA A 29 -3.54 14.97 -5.87
N ALA A 30 -2.77 13.90 -6.06
CA ALA A 30 -2.96 12.61 -5.40
C ALA A 30 -2.89 12.74 -3.86
N VAL A 31 -1.88 13.45 -3.34
CA VAL A 31 -1.75 13.68 -1.89
C VAL A 31 -2.93 14.48 -1.35
N ARG A 32 -3.38 15.53 -2.05
CA ARG A 32 -4.58 16.28 -1.64
C ARG A 32 -5.85 15.45 -1.66
N SER A 33 -5.95 14.44 -2.52
CA SER A 33 -7.11 13.55 -2.55
C SER A 33 -7.17 12.53 -1.42
N LEU A 34 -6.08 12.34 -0.64
CA LEU A 34 -6.05 11.33 0.42
C LEU A 34 -7.08 11.58 1.53
N SER A 35 -7.46 12.83 1.79
CA SER A 35 -8.52 13.14 2.77
C SER A 35 -9.88 12.58 2.37
N ALA A 36 -10.14 12.37 1.07
CA ALA A 36 -11.35 11.73 0.61
C ALA A 36 -11.38 10.21 0.90
N LEU A 37 -10.25 9.63 1.29
CA LEU A 37 -10.12 8.23 1.71
C LEU A 37 -10.14 8.07 3.23
N GLU A 38 -10.30 9.17 3.98
CA GLU A 38 -10.42 9.12 5.43
C GLU A 38 -11.71 8.40 5.83
N VAL A 39 -11.58 7.46 6.77
CA VAL A 39 -12.70 6.68 7.31
C VAL A 39 -12.69 6.78 8.82
N SER A 40 -13.88 6.82 9.40
CA SER A 40 -14.04 6.87 10.86
C SER A 40 -13.66 5.52 11.51
N GLU A 41 -13.30 5.57 12.79
CA GLU A 41 -13.04 4.36 13.58
C GLU A 41 -14.27 3.43 13.64
N ALA A 42 -15.48 4.00 13.63
CA ALA A 42 -16.72 3.24 13.58
C ALA A 42 -16.86 2.45 12.27
N GLU A 43 -16.47 3.05 11.14
CA GLU A 43 -16.45 2.37 9.83
C GLU A 43 -15.38 1.28 9.78
N LEU A 44 -14.19 1.53 10.34
CA LEU A 44 -13.13 0.51 10.47
C LEU A 44 -13.60 -0.69 11.32
N ARG A 45 -14.29 -0.42 12.44
CA ARG A 45 -14.89 -1.49 13.26
C ARG A 45 -16.03 -2.23 12.57
N ALA A 46 -16.74 -1.57 11.67
CA ALA A 46 -17.80 -2.18 10.90
C ALA A 46 -17.30 -3.00 9.69
N ASN A 47 -15.98 -3.10 9.49
CA ASN A 47 -15.39 -3.86 8.39
C ASN A 47 -15.83 -5.33 8.39
N ARG A 48 -16.44 -5.76 7.29
CA ARG A 48 -16.97 -7.13 7.12
C ARG A 48 -16.06 -8.05 6.30
N VAL A 49 -15.04 -7.49 5.65
CA VAL A 49 -14.12 -8.29 4.84
C VAL A 49 -12.88 -8.66 5.64
N PRO A 50 -12.32 -9.87 5.47
CA PRO A 50 -11.02 -10.20 6.04
C PRO A 50 -9.96 -9.20 5.56
N ALA A 51 -9.13 -8.71 6.48
CA ALA A 51 -8.04 -7.81 6.18
C ALA A 51 -6.69 -8.39 6.64
N LEU A 52 -5.64 -8.16 5.85
CA LEU A 52 -4.27 -8.54 6.18
C LEU A 52 -3.36 -7.33 6.09
N SER A 53 -2.60 -7.06 7.15
CA SER A 53 -1.43 -6.18 7.10
C SER A 53 -0.16 -6.99 7.30
N ILE A 54 0.81 -6.82 6.39
CA ILE A 54 2.15 -7.37 6.54
C ILE A 54 3.11 -6.20 6.63
N VAL A 55 3.83 -6.10 7.74
CA VAL A 55 4.69 -4.95 8.05
C VAL A 55 6.08 -5.40 8.50
N GLY A 56 7.10 -4.60 8.20
CA GLY A 56 8.45 -4.83 8.71
C GLY A 56 8.56 -4.43 10.17
N GLU A 57 9.34 -5.17 10.96
CA GLU A 57 9.62 -4.85 12.37
C GLU A 57 10.21 -3.44 12.56
N ASN A 58 11.06 -3.01 11.62
CA ASN A 58 11.74 -1.72 11.62
C ASN A 58 11.11 -0.74 10.60
N ASP A 59 9.86 -0.98 10.19
CA ASP A 59 9.15 -0.06 9.32
C ASP A 59 8.71 1.18 10.12
N PRO A 60 9.03 2.41 9.68
CA PRO A 60 8.57 3.62 10.36
C PRO A 60 7.04 3.74 10.44
N LEU A 61 6.31 3.02 9.58
CA LEU A 61 4.85 3.00 9.57
C LEU A 61 4.24 1.90 10.48
N LYS A 62 5.05 1.11 11.18
CA LYS A 62 4.57 0.01 12.02
C LYS A 62 3.57 0.49 13.08
N GLY A 63 3.83 1.62 13.73
CA GLY A 63 2.92 2.17 14.74
C GLY A 63 1.51 2.44 14.18
N THR A 64 1.41 2.88 12.92
CA THR A 64 0.11 3.06 12.26
C THR A 64 -0.61 1.74 12.03
N VAL A 65 0.13 0.67 11.70
CA VAL A 65 -0.44 -0.68 11.56
C VAL A 65 -0.90 -1.24 12.90
N ASP A 66 -0.16 -0.97 13.98
CA ASP A 66 -0.54 -1.38 15.34
C ASP A 66 -1.84 -0.68 15.75
N ASN A 67 -1.97 0.63 15.52
CA ASN A 67 -3.22 1.37 15.77
C ASN A 67 -4.38 0.84 14.93
N LEU A 68 -4.12 0.51 13.66
CA LEU A 68 -5.15 -0.07 12.78
C LEU A 68 -5.63 -1.42 13.30
N ALA A 69 -4.76 -2.23 13.90
CA ALA A 69 -5.11 -3.52 14.47
C ALA A 69 -6.08 -3.43 15.66
N GLU A 70 -6.05 -2.31 16.38
CA GLU A 70 -6.98 -2.04 17.49
C GLU A 70 -8.37 -1.60 17.00
N ALA A 71 -8.45 -1.00 15.80
CA ALA A 71 -9.67 -0.42 15.25
C ALA A 71 -10.36 -1.32 14.20
N LEU A 72 -9.60 -2.02 13.38
CA LEU A 72 -10.11 -2.75 12.21
C LEU A 72 -10.64 -4.12 12.61
N ALA A 73 -11.93 -4.36 12.39
CA ALA A 73 -12.51 -5.70 12.57
C ALA A 73 -11.99 -6.68 11.51
N ASN A 74 -11.92 -7.98 11.86
CA ASN A 74 -11.49 -9.06 10.97
C ASN A 74 -10.07 -8.89 10.40
N HIS A 75 -9.17 -8.32 11.19
CA HIS A 75 -7.81 -7.98 10.78
C HIS A 75 -6.77 -8.97 11.31
N ARG A 76 -5.85 -9.38 10.43
CA ARG A 76 -4.63 -10.12 10.78
C ARG A 76 -3.40 -9.26 10.52
N VAL A 77 -2.52 -9.17 11.51
CA VAL A 77 -1.22 -8.51 11.37
C VAL A 77 -0.09 -9.55 11.37
N VAL A 78 0.80 -9.44 10.39
CA VAL A 78 2.03 -10.23 10.31
C VAL A 78 3.24 -9.30 10.34
N VAL A 79 4.11 -9.47 11.33
CA VAL A 79 5.36 -8.70 11.45
C VAL A 79 6.54 -9.51 10.93
N LEU A 80 7.28 -8.94 9.98
CA LEU A 80 8.49 -9.52 9.41
C LEU A 80 9.74 -9.02 10.15
N LYS A 81 10.39 -9.92 10.90
CA LYS A 81 11.60 -9.61 11.67
C LYS A 81 12.73 -9.08 10.80
N LYS A 82 13.47 -8.09 11.34
CA LYS A 82 14.62 -7.42 10.69
C LYS A 82 14.29 -6.80 9.32
N ALA A 83 13.01 -6.61 8.98
CA ALA A 83 12.58 -5.96 7.76
C ALA A 83 12.13 -4.52 8.04
N ASN A 84 12.19 -3.66 7.03
CA ASN A 84 11.72 -2.28 7.04
C ASN A 84 10.87 -2.02 5.79
N HIS A 85 10.36 -0.80 5.64
CA HIS A 85 9.46 -0.41 4.55
C HIS A 85 9.89 -0.91 3.16
N HIS A 86 11.18 -0.75 2.83
CA HIS A 86 11.71 -1.12 1.51
C HIS A 86 12.11 -2.60 1.39
N THR A 87 12.45 -3.26 2.51
CA THR A 87 12.95 -4.64 2.47
C THR A 87 11.86 -5.67 2.69
N THR A 88 10.71 -5.30 3.27
CA THR A 88 9.55 -6.17 3.48
C THR A 88 9.08 -6.80 2.16
N ILE A 89 9.01 -6.02 1.07
CA ILE A 89 8.55 -6.50 -0.25
C ILE A 89 9.43 -7.62 -0.83
N ARG A 90 10.71 -7.67 -0.44
CA ARG A 90 11.67 -8.67 -0.92
C ARG A 90 11.71 -9.93 -0.05
N ARG A 91 10.95 -10.00 1.05
CA ARG A 91 10.94 -11.16 1.93
C ARG A 91 10.11 -12.28 1.32
N PRO A 92 10.64 -13.50 1.15
CA PRO A 92 9.85 -14.64 0.68
C PRO A 92 8.61 -14.90 1.55
N ARG A 93 8.70 -14.57 2.84
CA ARG A 93 7.60 -14.67 3.78
C ARG A 93 6.41 -13.76 3.42
N LEU A 94 6.63 -12.59 2.83
CA LEU A 94 5.53 -11.73 2.37
C LEU A 94 4.60 -12.49 1.43
N ALA A 95 5.15 -13.06 0.35
CA ALA A 95 4.38 -13.81 -0.63
C ALA A 95 3.70 -15.05 -0.02
N LYS A 96 4.39 -15.76 0.88
CA LYS A 96 3.82 -16.92 1.59
C LYS A 96 2.58 -16.54 2.40
N GLU A 97 2.65 -15.46 3.18
CA GLU A 97 1.57 -15.03 4.06
C GLU A 97 0.39 -14.46 3.26
N MET A 98 0.67 -13.73 2.16
CA MET A 98 -0.36 -13.28 1.22
C MET A 98 -1.10 -14.46 0.58
N LEU A 99 -0.37 -15.45 0.05
CA LEU A 99 -0.97 -16.62 -0.58
C LEU A 99 -1.77 -17.46 0.42
N SER A 100 -1.28 -17.63 1.64
CA SER A 100 -2.02 -18.30 2.73
C SER A 100 -3.34 -17.58 3.00
N PHE A 101 -3.27 -16.25 3.21
CA PHE A 101 -4.46 -15.43 3.45
C PHE A 101 -5.47 -15.53 2.32
N PHE A 102 -5.04 -15.42 1.07
CA PHE A 102 -5.94 -15.55 -0.06
C PHE A 102 -6.56 -16.92 -0.10
N ASN A 103 -5.79 -18.00 0.06
CA ASN A 103 -6.31 -19.37 0.03
C ASN A 103 -7.34 -19.63 1.15
N GLU A 104 -7.09 -19.10 2.36
CA GLU A 104 -8.02 -19.19 3.50
C GLU A 104 -9.35 -18.46 3.24
N HIS A 105 -9.32 -17.40 2.43
CA HIS A 105 -10.49 -16.56 2.13
C HIS A 105 -10.94 -16.65 0.67
N ARG A 106 -10.53 -17.69 -0.08
CA ARG A 106 -11.15 -18.01 -1.36
C ARG A 106 -12.60 -18.36 -1.07
N GLY A 107 -13.53 -17.50 -1.46
CA GLY A 107 -14.93 -17.89 -1.55
C GLY A 107 -15.06 -19.14 -2.41
N CYS A 108 -16.17 -19.87 -2.26
CA CYS A 108 -16.53 -20.86 -3.26
C CYS A 108 -16.73 -20.11 -4.59
N VAL A 109 -15.74 -20.15 -5.47
CA VAL A 109 -15.88 -19.65 -6.83
C VAL A 109 -16.78 -20.64 -7.55
N THR A 110 -18.07 -20.36 -7.62
CA THR A 110 -18.85 -20.83 -8.76
C THR A 110 -18.24 -20.15 -9.98
N ALA A 111 -17.54 -20.92 -10.81
CA ALA A 111 -16.96 -20.41 -12.04
C ALA A 111 -18.08 -19.80 -12.89
N GLN A 112 -18.22 -18.48 -12.85
CA GLN A 112 -19.02 -17.79 -13.86
C GLN A 112 -18.19 -17.85 -15.15
N PRO A 113 -18.77 -18.34 -16.27
CA PRO A 113 -18.09 -18.29 -17.55
C PRO A 113 -17.71 -16.83 -17.81
N MET A 114 -16.45 -16.59 -18.18
CA MET A 114 -16.01 -15.26 -18.57
C MET A 114 -16.79 -14.88 -19.82
N ASP A 115 -17.63 -13.85 -19.71
CA ASP A 115 -18.26 -13.20 -20.85
C ASP A 115 -17.13 -12.49 -21.63
N GLU A 116 -16.81 -13.01 -22.81
CA GLU A 116 -15.76 -12.51 -23.71
C GLU A 116 -16.14 -11.17 -24.39
N SER A 117 -17.24 -10.52 -24.01
CA SER A 117 -17.60 -9.20 -24.55
C SER A 117 -16.78 -8.06 -23.92
N ILE A 118 -15.49 -7.99 -24.25
CA ILE A 118 -14.71 -6.75 -24.10
C ILE A 118 -15.11 -5.82 -25.26
N PRO A 119 -15.81 -4.70 -25.04
CA PRO A 119 -16.03 -3.73 -26.09
C PRO A 119 -14.68 -3.12 -26.50
N ALA A 120 -14.39 -3.17 -27.80
CA ALA A 120 -13.23 -2.50 -28.39
C ALA A 120 -13.20 -1.04 -27.95
N ALA A 121 -12.06 -0.60 -27.41
CA ALA A 121 -11.84 0.77 -26.98
C ALA A 121 -12.12 1.72 -28.15
N ALA A 122 -13.14 2.56 -28.00
CA ALA A 122 -13.46 3.60 -28.95
C ALA A 122 -12.29 4.60 -29.01
N GLU A 123 -11.69 4.74 -30.19
CA GLU A 123 -10.73 5.79 -30.51
C GLU A 123 -11.29 7.16 -30.11
N HIS A 124 -10.69 7.79 -29.12
CA HIS A 124 -10.88 9.21 -28.86
C HIS A 124 -10.07 10.00 -29.90
N ALA A 125 -10.77 10.50 -30.92
CA ALA A 125 -10.28 11.56 -31.77
C ALA A 125 -10.06 12.82 -30.91
N ALA A 126 -8.81 13.27 -30.84
CA ALA A 126 -8.45 14.56 -30.26
C ALA A 126 -8.88 15.71 -31.21
N PRO A 127 -9.35 16.85 -30.68
CA PRO A 127 -9.27 18.12 -31.38
C PRO A 127 -7.86 18.73 -31.30
#